data_AF-A0A7G2DYQ2-F1
#
_entry.id   AF-A0A7G2DYQ2-F1
#
_cell.length_a   1.000
_cell.length_b   1.000
_cell.length_c   1.000
_cell.angle_alpha   90.00
_cell.angle_beta   90.00
_cell.angle_gamma   90.00
#
_symmetry.space_group_name_H-M   'P 1'
#
loop_
_entity.id
_entity.type
_entity.pdbx_description
1 polymer ?
#
loop_
_entity_poly.entity_id
_entity_poly.type
_entity_poly.pdbx_seq_one_letter_code
_entity_poly.pdbx_strand_id
1 'polypeptide(L)'
;MQWFPALMAAVVAKSEDAKAKGMEEVEEGLLQLEAAFIALSKGKSFFGGETIGFIDICLGSFLVFLKAREKLKKEKILDELKFPSLYGWANRFLSDETVKNVVPEIDKVAKLIGEFEDRAQFVASRS
;
A
#
# COMPACT_ATOMS: atom_id res chain seq x y z
N MET A 1 15.30 -3.85 -6.85
CA MET A 1 13.84 -3.91 -6.68
C MET A 1 13.48 -4.98 -5.64
N GLN A 2 13.92 -4.83 -4.38
CA GLN A 2 13.69 -5.81 -3.30
C GLN A 2 12.38 -5.59 -2.54
N TRP A 3 11.64 -4.53 -2.88
CA TRP A 3 10.55 -4.05 -2.05
C TRP A 3 9.30 -4.94 -2.08
N PHE A 4 8.98 -5.57 -3.21
CA PHE A 4 7.78 -6.41 -3.34
C PHE A 4 7.90 -7.74 -2.58
N PRO A 5 9.04 -8.47 -2.64
CA PRO A 5 9.29 -9.59 -1.73
C PRO A 5 9.27 -9.20 -0.25
N ALA A 6 9.83 -8.04 0.12
CA ALA A 6 9.80 -7.53 1.49
C ALA A 6 8.35 -7.22 1.95
N LEU A 7 7.54 -6.60 1.10
CA LEU A 7 6.11 -6.36 1.35
C LEU A 7 5.36 -7.68 1.58
N MET A 8 5.58 -8.68 0.73
CA MET A 8 4.93 -9.99 0.88
C MET A 8 5.41 -10.72 2.15
N ALA A 9 6.69 -10.62 2.50
CA ALA A 9 7.22 -11.15 3.76
C ALA A 9 6.61 -10.45 4.98
N ALA A 10 6.44 -9.13 4.94
CA ALA A 10 5.79 -8.33 5.99
C ALA A 10 4.28 -8.57 6.10
N VAL A 11 3.63 -9.05 5.04
CA VAL A 11 2.24 -9.52 5.05
C VAL A 11 2.14 -10.94 5.64
N VAL A 12 3.15 -11.78 5.42
CA VAL A 12 3.15 -13.22 5.80
C VAL A 12 3.93 -13.49 7.12
N ALA A 13 4.51 -12.48 7.76
CA ALA A 13 5.43 -12.64 8.88
C ALA A 13 4.85 -13.41 10.09
N LYS A 14 5.60 -14.41 10.58
CA LYS A 14 5.23 -15.37 11.62
C LYS A 14 5.40 -14.89 13.07
N SER A 15 6.12 -13.80 13.33
CA SER A 15 6.37 -13.26 14.68
C SER A 15 6.13 -11.76 14.75
N GLU A 16 5.75 -11.26 15.93
CA GLU A 16 5.53 -9.83 16.17
C GLU A 16 6.77 -8.99 15.82
N ASP A 17 7.98 -9.49 16.10
CA ASP A 17 9.23 -8.80 15.74
C ASP A 17 9.45 -8.70 14.21
N ALA A 18 9.13 -9.74 13.45
CA ALA A 18 9.25 -9.73 11.99
C ALA A 18 8.18 -8.82 11.35
N LYS A 19 6.98 -8.76 11.95
CA LYS A 19 5.93 -7.82 11.56
C LYS A 19 6.33 -6.37 11.85
N ALA A 20 6.90 -6.10 13.03
CA ALA A 20 7.36 -4.76 13.41
C ALA A 20 8.45 -4.25 12.45
N LYS A 21 9.49 -5.06 12.19
CA LYS A 21 10.54 -4.72 11.24
C LYS A 21 10.00 -4.50 9.82
N GLY A 22 9.08 -5.37 9.37
CA GLY A 22 8.45 -5.19 8.06
C GLY A 22 7.65 -3.89 7.95
N MET A 23 7.00 -3.46 9.03
CA MET A 23 6.28 -2.18 9.06
C MET A 23 7.20 -0.96 9.12
N GLU A 24 8.35 -1.07 9.78
CA GLU A 24 9.41 -0.05 9.75
C GLU A 24 9.92 0.15 8.30
N GLU A 25 10.23 -0.93 7.58
CA GLU A 25 10.65 -0.86 6.18
C GLU A 25 9.56 -0.26 5.26
N VAL A 26 8.29 -0.55 5.52
CA VAL A 26 7.15 0.07 4.81
C VAL A 26 7.08 1.58 5.11
N GLU A 27 7.23 1.97 6.38
CA GLU A 27 7.22 3.36 6.79
C GLU A 27 8.36 4.16 6.16
N GLU A 28 9.59 3.62 6.16
CA GLU A 28 10.74 4.21 5.47
C GLU A 28 10.49 4.38 3.96
N GLY A 29 9.91 3.36 3.32
CA GLY A 29 9.53 3.42 1.91
C GLY A 29 8.50 4.51 1.62
N LEU A 30 7.51 4.69 2.49
CA LEU A 30 6.51 5.76 2.37
C LEU A 30 7.11 7.15 2.56
N LEU A 31 8.06 7.31 3.48
CA LEU A 31 8.80 8.57 3.64
C LEU A 31 9.58 8.94 2.37
N GLN A 32 10.23 7.95 1.74
CA GLN A 32 10.94 8.17 0.48
C GLN A 32 9.98 8.52 -0.67
N LEU A 33 8.82 7.86 -0.73
CA LEU A 33 7.80 8.15 -1.73
C LEU A 33 7.15 9.53 -1.52
N GLU A 34 6.95 9.96 -0.28
CA GLU A 34 6.43 11.30 0.05
C GLU A 34 7.39 12.37 -0.45
N ALA A 35 8.68 12.23 -0.12
CA ALA A 35 9.73 13.13 -0.61
C ALA A 35 9.82 13.13 -2.14
N ALA A 36 9.76 11.95 -2.77
CA ALA A 36 9.77 11.82 -4.22
C ALA A 36 8.54 12.46 -4.86
N PHE A 37 7.36 12.31 -4.26
CA PHE A 37 6.13 12.93 -4.77
C PHE A 37 6.24 14.45 -4.73
N ILE A 38 6.70 15.03 -3.62
CA ILE A 38 6.88 16.48 -3.48
C ILE A 38 7.86 17.00 -4.54
N ALA A 39 8.99 16.30 -4.74
CA ALA A 39 10.03 16.72 -5.69
C ALA A 39 9.58 16.58 -7.16
N LEU A 40 8.89 15.50 -7.51
CA LEU A 40 8.57 15.15 -8.89
C LEU A 40 7.25 15.73 -9.38
N SER A 41 6.24 15.82 -8.50
CA SER A 41 4.93 16.36 -8.88
C SER A 41 4.96 17.86 -9.17
N LYS A 42 5.94 18.61 -8.61
CA LYS A 42 6.02 20.08 -8.72
C LYS A 42 4.70 20.76 -8.31
N GLY A 43 4.03 20.23 -7.29
CA GLY A 43 2.75 20.72 -6.78
C GLY A 43 1.53 20.31 -7.61
N LYS A 44 1.69 19.37 -8.55
CA LYS A 44 0.58 18.81 -9.34
C LYS A 44 -0.08 17.62 -8.63
N SER A 45 -1.21 17.18 -9.18
CA SER A 45 -2.07 16.16 -8.56
C SER A 45 -1.47 14.76 -8.56
N PHE A 46 -0.61 14.46 -9.54
CA PHE A 46 -0.04 13.13 -9.81
C PHE A 46 1.47 13.20 -10.05
N PHE A 47 2.16 12.06 -9.97
CA PHE A 47 3.56 11.96 -10.43
C PHE A 47 3.68 12.26 -11.93
N GLY A 48 2.66 11.93 -12.71
CA GLY A 48 2.52 12.33 -14.11
C GLY A 48 2.19 13.81 -14.34
N GLY A 49 2.05 14.61 -13.28
CA GLY A 49 1.64 16.01 -13.36
C GLY A 49 0.12 16.17 -13.23
N GLU A 50 -0.53 16.68 -14.29
CA GLU A 50 -1.99 16.92 -14.29
C GLU A 50 -2.81 15.64 -14.46
N THR A 51 -2.22 14.60 -15.04
CA THR A 51 -2.87 13.33 -15.34
C THR A 51 -2.10 12.16 -14.74
N ILE A 52 -2.77 11.04 -14.53
CA ILE A 52 -2.16 9.78 -14.09
C ILE A 52 -1.05 9.37 -15.05
N GLY A 53 0.16 9.22 -14.52
CA GLY A 53 1.34 8.75 -15.23
C GLY A 53 1.74 7.32 -14.85
N PHE A 54 2.88 6.87 -15.36
CA PHE A 54 3.39 5.51 -15.12
C PHE A 54 3.60 5.20 -13.64
N ILE A 55 4.26 6.11 -12.90
CA ILE A 55 4.52 5.92 -11.47
C ILE A 55 3.21 5.85 -10.68
N ASP A 56 2.22 6.66 -11.04
CA ASP A 56 0.90 6.64 -10.41
C ASP A 56 0.20 5.29 -10.58
N ILE A 57 0.28 4.67 -11.77
CA ILE A 57 -0.28 3.34 -12.03
C ILE A 57 0.43 2.28 -11.21
N CYS A 58 1.77 2.30 -11.20
CA CYS A 58 2.56 1.37 -10.41
C CYS A 58 2.19 1.48 -8.93
N LEU A 59 2.31 2.67 -8.34
CA LEU A 59 2.02 2.90 -6.93
C LEU A 59 0.55 2.62 -6.58
N GLY A 60 -0.36 3.01 -7.45
CA GLY A 60 -1.80 2.79 -7.31
C GLY A 60 -2.18 1.32 -7.22
N SER A 61 -1.47 0.44 -7.94
CA SER A 61 -1.69 -1.01 -7.82
C SER A 61 -1.36 -1.54 -6.42
N PHE A 62 -0.35 -0.96 -5.75
CA PHE A 62 0.02 -1.33 -4.37
C PHE A 62 -0.88 -0.67 -3.32
N LEU A 63 -1.38 0.52 -3.62
CA LEU A 63 -2.30 1.26 -2.75
C LEU A 63 -3.54 0.42 -2.39
N VAL A 64 -4.07 -0.34 -3.34
CA VAL A 64 -5.21 -1.25 -3.12
C VAL A 64 -4.92 -2.26 -2.01
N PHE A 65 -3.76 -2.93 -2.07
CA PHE A 65 -3.36 -3.91 -1.06
C PHE A 65 -3.10 -3.24 0.30
N LEU A 66 -2.51 -2.05 0.29
CA LEU A 66 -2.30 -1.27 1.50
C LEU A 66 -3.63 -0.92 2.17
N LYS A 67 -4.61 -0.39 1.42
CA LYS A 67 -5.96 -0.08 1.93
C LYS A 67 -6.70 -1.33 2.42
N ALA A 68 -6.55 -2.45 1.72
CA ALA A 68 -7.13 -3.72 2.15
C ALA A 68 -6.54 -4.20 3.48
N ARG A 69 -5.22 -4.08 3.66
CA ARG A 69 -4.52 -4.41 4.92
C ARG A 69 -4.94 -3.48 6.06
N GLU A 70 -4.97 -2.17 5.82
CA GLU A 70 -5.47 -1.18 6.78
C GLU A 70 -6.86 -1.57 7.30
N LYS A 71 -7.76 -1.97 6.39
CA LYS A 71 -9.11 -2.42 6.74
C LYS A 71 -9.12 -3.74 7.53
N LEU A 72 -8.37 -4.74 7.08
CA LEU A 72 -8.31 -6.07 7.70
C LEU A 72 -7.75 -6.01 9.13
N LYS A 73 -6.66 -5.26 9.33
CA LYS A 73 -5.94 -5.17 10.61
C LYS A 73 -6.38 -3.98 11.46
N LYS A 74 -7.27 -3.12 10.95
CA LYS A 74 -7.71 -1.87 11.58
C LYS A 74 -6.53 -0.96 11.93
N GLU A 75 -5.52 -0.94 11.05
CA GLU A 75 -4.32 -0.12 11.18
C GLU A 75 -4.31 1.02 10.16
N LYS A 76 -3.60 2.11 10.46
CA LYS A 76 -3.43 3.23 9.55
C LYS A 76 -1.97 3.30 9.13
N ILE A 77 -1.69 2.87 7.91
CA ILE A 77 -0.34 2.80 7.32
C ILE A 77 -0.07 4.10 6.56
N LEU A 78 -0.98 4.49 5.65
CA LEU A 78 -0.90 5.77 4.96
C LEU A 78 -1.61 6.83 5.80
N ASP A 79 -0.89 7.32 6.81
CA ASP A 79 -1.37 8.36 7.71
C ASP A 79 -1.25 9.77 7.10
N GLU A 80 -2.34 10.55 7.17
CA GLU A 80 -2.41 11.92 6.65
C GLU A 80 -1.45 12.90 7.33
N LEU A 81 -1.14 12.72 8.62
CA LEU A 81 -0.23 13.61 9.34
C LEU A 81 1.23 13.31 8.97
N LYS A 82 1.55 12.03 8.72
CA LYS A 82 2.90 11.61 8.32
C LYS A 82 3.18 11.78 6.82
N PHE A 83 2.18 11.51 5.98
CA PHE A 83 2.32 11.48 4.52
C PHE A 83 1.23 12.33 3.83
N PRO A 84 1.15 13.64 4.12
CA PRO A 84 0.05 14.48 3.67
C PRO A 84 -0.10 14.53 2.14
N SER A 85 1.01 14.53 1.40
CA SER A 85 0.99 14.66 -0.05
C SER A 85 0.58 13.34 -0.72
N LEU A 86 1.15 12.21 -0.28
CA LEU A 86 0.76 10.87 -0.72
C LEU A 86 -0.67 10.53 -0.31
N TYR A 87 -1.12 10.96 0.87
CA TYR A 87 -2.49 10.77 1.30
C TYR A 87 -3.46 11.49 0.36
N GLY A 88 -3.16 12.76 0.03
CA GLY A 88 -3.92 13.51 -0.97
C GLY A 88 -3.87 12.88 -2.35
N TRP A 89 -2.70 12.41 -2.80
CA TRP A 89 -2.54 11.68 -4.05
C TRP A 89 -3.39 10.41 -4.10
N ALA A 90 -3.36 9.60 -3.04
CA ALA A 90 -4.11 8.34 -2.95
C ALA A 90 -5.62 8.56 -3.09
N ASN A 91 -6.14 9.59 -2.43
CA ASN A 91 -7.56 9.96 -2.52
C ASN A 91 -7.93 10.41 -3.94
N ARG A 92 -7.08 11.20 -4.60
CA ARG A 92 -7.30 11.64 -5.99
C ARG A 92 -7.22 10.47 -6.96
N PHE A 93 -6.23 9.60 -6.81
CA PHE A 93 -6.03 8.43 -7.66
C PHE A 93 -7.24 7.48 -7.60
N LEU A 94 -7.72 7.14 -6.40
CA LEU A 94 -8.87 6.25 -6.23
C LEU A 94 -10.21 6.88 -6.67
N SER A 95 -10.29 8.22 -6.69
CA SER A 95 -11.49 8.94 -7.13
C SER A 95 -11.50 9.21 -8.64
N ASP A 96 -10.39 8.98 -9.34
CA ASP A 96 -10.29 9.21 -10.77
C ASP A 96 -11.22 8.26 -11.56
N GLU A 97 -11.92 8.80 -12.56
CA GLU A 97 -12.88 8.04 -13.37
C GLU A 97 -12.28 6.82 -14.06
N THR A 98 -11.01 6.89 -14.45
CA THR A 98 -10.31 5.77 -15.10
C THR A 98 -9.98 4.66 -14.11
N VAL A 99 -9.68 5.03 -12.86
CA VAL A 99 -9.26 4.09 -11.80
C VAL A 99 -10.46 3.46 -11.12
N LYS A 100 -11.47 4.24 -10.75
CA LYS A 100 -12.62 3.76 -9.97
C LYS A 100 -13.39 2.62 -10.66
N ASN A 101 -13.31 2.54 -11.99
CA ASN A 101 -13.98 1.52 -12.81
C ASN A 101 -13.17 0.22 -12.95
N VAL A 102 -11.87 0.23 -12.63
CA VAL A 102 -10.97 -0.93 -12.78
C VAL A 102 -10.39 -1.40 -11.45
N VAL A 103 -10.38 -0.54 -10.43
CA VAL A 103 -9.86 -0.87 -9.11
C VAL A 103 -10.73 -1.96 -8.47
N PRO A 104 -10.16 -3.05 -7.98
CA PRO A 104 -10.94 -4.08 -7.32
C PRO A 104 -11.52 -3.53 -6.01
N GLU A 105 -12.69 -4.04 -5.62
CA GLU A 105 -13.29 -3.71 -4.33
C GLU A 105 -12.32 -4.06 -3.19
N ILE A 106 -11.99 -3.05 -2.38
CA ILE A 106 -11.06 -3.20 -1.25
C ILE A 106 -11.48 -4.34 -0.31
N ASP A 107 -12.78 -4.57 -0.15
CA ASP A 107 -13.33 -5.64 0.69
C ASP A 107 -13.03 -7.04 0.16
N LYS A 108 -13.09 -7.22 -1.16
CA LYS A 108 -12.73 -8.50 -1.80
C LYS A 108 -11.24 -8.76 -1.65
N VAL A 109 -10.41 -7.73 -1.80
CA VAL A 109 -8.96 -7.85 -1.62
C VAL A 109 -8.61 -8.12 -0.15
N ALA A 110 -9.25 -7.44 0.80
CA ALA A 110 -9.04 -7.67 2.23
C ALA A 110 -9.41 -9.11 2.64
N LYS A 111 -10.53 -9.62 2.13
CA LYS A 111 -10.93 -11.01 2.33
C LYS A 111 -9.89 -11.98 1.76
N LEU A 112 -9.43 -11.75 0.54
CA LEU A 112 -8.42 -12.57 -0.11
C LEU A 112 -7.10 -12.59 0.69
N ILE A 113 -6.65 -11.44 1.18
CA ILE A 113 -5.46 -11.35 2.05
C ILE A 113 -5.66 -12.18 3.32
N GLY A 114 -6.81 -12.04 4.00
CA GLY A 114 -7.13 -12.84 5.18
C GLY A 114 -7.11 -14.35 4.91
N GLU A 115 -7.70 -14.79 3.80
CA GLU A 115 -7.67 -16.21 3.40
C GLU A 115 -6.25 -16.74 3.15
N PHE A 116 -5.36 -15.91 2.61
CA PHE A 116 -3.94 -16.25 2.45
C PHE A 116 -3.20 -16.32 3.78
N GLU A 117 -3.45 -15.37 4.69
CA GLU A 117 -2.89 -15.36 6.03
C GLU A 117 -3.31 -16.60 6.83
N ASP A 118 -4.62 -16.92 6.85
CA ASP A 118 -5.16 -18.10 7.53
C ASP A 118 -4.54 -19.39 7.00
N ARG A 119 -4.39 -19.49 5.67
CA ARG A 119 -3.75 -20.65 5.04
C ARG A 119 -2.27 -20.76 5.40
N ALA A 120 -1.56 -19.64 5.42
CA ALA A 120 -0.15 -19.61 5.80
C ALA A 120 0.05 -20.03 7.27
N GLN A 121 -0.83 -19.56 8.17
CA GLN A 121 -0.84 -19.97 9.58
C GLN A 121 -1.14 -21.46 9.76
N PHE A 122 -2.14 -21.98 9.02
CA PHE A 122 -2.51 -23.39 9.06
C PHE A 122 -1.37 -24.32 8.59
N VAL A 123 -0.66 -23.95 7.52
CA VAL A 123 0.52 -24.71 7.04
C VAL A 123 1.64 -24.67 8.08
N ALA A 124 1.86 -23.51 8.70
CA ALA A 124 2.91 -23.30 9.69
C ALA A 124 2.69 -24.04 11.01
N SER A 125 1.44 -24.24 11.44
CA SER A 125 1.14 -24.99 12.68
C SER A 125 1.32 -26.51 12.53
N ARG A 126 1.55 -26.99 11.30
CA ARG A 126 1.75 -28.41 10.97
C ARG A 126 3.20 -28.77 10.65
N SER A 127 4.08 -27.78 10.50
CA SER A 127 5.53 -27.93 10.29
C SER A 127 6.29 -27.80 11.60
#